data_AF-A0A257XS42-F1
#
_entry.id   AF-A0A257XS42-F1
#
_cell.length_a   1.000
_cell.length_b   1.000
_cell.length_c   1.000
_cell.angle_alpha   90.00
_cell.angle_beta   90.00
_cell.angle_gamma   90.00
#
_symmetry.space_group_name_H-M   'P 1'
#
loop_
_entity.id
_entity.type
_entity.pdbx_description
1 polymer ?
#
loop_
_entity_poly.entity_id
_entity_poly.type
_entity_poly.pdbx_seq_one_letter_code
_entity_poly.pdbx_strand_id
1 'polypeptide(L)'
;MAWLGLAGVAQAHNDDWFDKHGTPHGGQVRMAGPYHLEWMPQPQGVLVYVTDHGDTPIPTAGWTAQLVTLNGGKKTRIVLKPAGANTLRGSGSVAASAQAVLTVTPKAGEDYSARFQPAAAKTSPP
;
A
#
# COMPACT_ATOMS: atom_id res chain seq x y z
N MET A 1 -3.96 -44.62 -12.61
CA MET A 1 -4.85 -43.56 -12.08
C MET A 1 -4.19 -42.21 -12.34
N ALA A 2 -4.75 -41.41 -13.24
CA ALA A 2 -4.34 -40.02 -13.45
C ALA A 2 -5.33 -39.13 -12.70
N TRP A 3 -4.84 -38.36 -11.73
CA TRP A 3 -5.60 -37.28 -11.11
C TRP A 3 -5.11 -35.96 -11.69
N LEU A 4 -5.95 -35.34 -12.52
CA LEU A 4 -5.86 -33.90 -12.81
C LEU A 4 -6.21 -33.16 -11.52
N GLY A 5 -5.23 -32.52 -10.89
CA GLY A 5 -5.47 -31.47 -9.92
C GLY A 5 -5.67 -30.15 -10.65
N LEU A 6 -6.90 -29.64 -10.71
CA LEU A 6 -7.13 -28.24 -11.07
C LEU A 6 -6.52 -27.36 -9.97
N ALA A 7 -5.40 -26.71 -10.26
CA ALA A 7 -4.93 -25.59 -9.47
C ALA A 7 -5.97 -24.47 -9.63
N GLY A 8 -6.74 -24.21 -8.57
CA GLY A 8 -7.67 -23.10 -8.52
C GLY A 8 -6.92 -21.82 -8.82
N VAL A 9 -7.45 -21.04 -9.77
CA VAL A 9 -6.95 -19.71 -10.07
C VAL A 9 -7.16 -18.88 -8.81
N ALA A 10 -6.09 -18.62 -8.06
CA ALA A 10 -6.15 -17.66 -6.97
C ALA A 10 -6.53 -16.33 -7.60
N GLN A 11 -7.76 -15.88 -7.36
CA GLN A 11 -8.24 -14.59 -7.83
C GLN A 11 -7.52 -13.52 -7.02
N ALA A 12 -6.29 -13.20 -7.41
CA ALA A 12 -5.57 -12.07 -6.88
C ALA A 12 -6.35 -10.82 -7.34
N HIS A 13 -7.02 -10.16 -6.40
CA HIS A 13 -7.64 -8.86 -6.62
C HIS A 13 -6.57 -7.90 -7.17
N ASN A 14 -6.88 -7.25 -8.29
CA ASN A 14 -6.00 -6.30 -8.96
C ASN A 14 -6.29 -4.86 -8.47
N ASP A 15 -5.45 -3.90 -8.83
CA ASP A 15 -5.60 -2.49 -8.40
C ASP A 15 -7.00 -1.91 -8.68
N ASP A 16 -7.59 -2.26 -9.83
CA ASP A 16 -8.95 -1.85 -10.22
C ASP A 16 -10.02 -2.35 -9.24
N TRP A 17 -9.82 -3.54 -8.66
CA TRP A 17 -10.71 -4.05 -7.63
C TRP A 17 -10.67 -3.16 -6.40
N PHE A 18 -9.47 -2.82 -5.89
CA PHE A 18 -9.33 -1.97 -4.72
C PHE A 18 -9.87 -0.55 -4.93
N ASP A 19 -9.73 0.00 -6.14
CA ASP A 19 -10.19 1.36 -6.42
C ASP A 19 -11.74 1.46 -6.47
N LYS A 20 -12.42 0.35 -6.80
CA LYS A 20 -13.88 0.25 -6.91
C LYS A 20 -14.58 -0.20 -5.62
N HIS A 21 -13.84 -0.72 -4.65
CA HIS A 21 -14.37 -1.17 -3.36
C HIS A 21 -13.92 -0.23 -2.23
N GLY A 22 -14.63 -0.29 -1.10
CA GLY A 22 -14.19 0.41 0.11
C GLY A 22 -12.90 -0.21 0.65
N THR A 23 -11.99 0.61 1.16
CA THR A 23 -10.76 0.18 1.81
C THR A 23 -10.91 0.26 3.32
N PRO A 24 -10.18 -0.56 4.11
CA PRO A 24 -10.40 -0.68 5.55
C PRO A 24 -10.31 0.65 6.32
N HIS A 25 -9.44 1.57 5.89
CA HIS A 25 -9.23 2.86 6.55
C HIS A 25 -9.55 4.07 5.63
N GLY A 26 -10.09 3.82 4.44
CA GLY A 26 -10.42 4.86 3.46
C GLY A 26 -9.23 5.35 2.64
N GLY A 27 -8.11 4.62 2.68
CA GLY A 27 -6.91 4.90 1.88
C GLY A 27 -6.95 4.23 0.51
N GLN A 28 -5.81 4.26 -0.19
CA GLN A 28 -5.60 3.47 -1.41
C GLN A 28 -4.83 2.20 -1.06
N VAL A 29 -5.35 1.03 -1.40
CA VAL A 29 -4.69 -0.26 -1.17
C VAL A 29 -3.98 -0.71 -2.43
N ARG A 30 -2.74 -1.17 -2.29
CA ARG A 30 -1.96 -1.74 -3.39
C ARG A 30 -1.23 -3.00 -2.95
N MET A 31 -1.10 -3.92 -3.89
CA MET A 31 -0.33 -5.15 -3.74
C MET A 31 1.17 -4.84 -3.76
N ALA A 32 1.92 -5.41 -2.81
CA ALA A 32 3.37 -5.41 -2.78
C ALA A 32 3.88 -6.80 -2.37
N GLY A 33 4.07 -7.69 -3.35
CA GLY A 33 4.39 -9.10 -3.08
C GLY A 33 3.32 -9.75 -2.20
N PRO A 34 3.67 -10.31 -1.02
CA PRO A 34 2.73 -10.98 -0.12
C PRO A 34 1.85 -10.01 0.71
N TYR A 35 2.03 -8.69 0.54
CA TYR A 35 1.42 -7.68 1.39
C TYR A 35 0.41 -6.81 0.64
N HIS A 36 -0.63 -6.39 1.34
CA HIS A 36 -1.43 -5.23 1.02
C HIS A 36 -0.87 -4.03 1.79
N LEU A 37 -0.61 -2.95 1.07
CA LEU A 37 -0.19 -1.67 1.64
C LEU A 37 -1.30 -0.67 1.43
N GLU A 38 -1.95 -0.26 2.53
CA GLU A 38 -2.95 0.80 2.50
C GLU A 38 -2.29 2.15 2.80
N TRP A 39 -2.20 3.01 1.79
CA TRP A 39 -1.61 4.33 1.88
C TRP A 39 -2.63 5.37 2.35
N MET A 40 -2.27 6.08 3.43
CA MET A 40 -3.05 7.14 4.07
C MET A 40 -2.24 8.44 4.14
N PRO A 41 -2.33 9.33 3.13
CA PRO A 41 -1.75 10.67 3.23
C PRO A 41 -2.44 11.47 4.35
N GLN A 42 -1.65 12.17 5.15
CA GLN A 42 -2.11 12.98 6.29
C GLN A 42 -1.56 14.41 6.17
N PRO A 43 -2.17 15.41 6.83
CA PRO A 43 -1.68 16.80 6.76
C PRO A 43 -0.20 16.97 7.15
N GLN A 44 0.28 16.18 8.10
CA GLN A 44 1.65 16.27 8.65
C GLN A 44 2.54 15.07 8.28
N GLY A 45 2.09 14.19 7.39
CA GLY A 45 2.81 12.95 7.16
C GLY A 45 2.07 11.95 6.27
N VAL A 46 2.46 10.70 6.46
CA VAL A 46 1.84 9.54 5.85
C VAL A 46 1.77 8.42 6.87
N LEU A 47 0.64 7.72 6.88
CA LEU A 47 0.47 6.45 7.58
C LEU A 47 0.27 5.36 6.52
N VAL A 48 0.80 4.18 6.80
CA VAL A 48 0.59 2.99 5.98
C VAL A 48 0.17 1.86 6.89
N TYR A 49 -0.91 1.16 6.54
CA TYR A 49 -1.29 -0.10 7.16
C TYR A 49 -0.78 -1.25 6.29
N VAL A 50 -0.35 -2.33 6.96
CA VAL A 50 0.16 -3.53 6.32
C VAL A 50 -0.72 -4.71 6.68
N THR A 51 -1.25 -5.41 5.68
CA THR A 51 -2.00 -6.66 5.83
C THR A 51 -1.49 -7.71 4.85
N ASP A 52 -1.89 -8.97 5.02
CA ASP A 52 -1.70 -10.01 4.01
C ASP A 52 -2.82 -10.01 2.97
N HIS A 53 -2.78 -10.99 2.06
CA HIS A 53 -3.80 -11.18 1.02
C HIS A 53 -5.22 -11.40 1.53
N GLY A 54 -5.39 -11.82 2.79
CA GLY A 54 -6.68 -12.02 3.44
C GLY A 54 -7.07 -10.87 4.37
N ASP A 55 -6.42 -9.71 4.23
CA ASP A 55 -6.61 -8.53 5.07
C ASP A 55 -6.27 -8.74 6.55
N THR A 56 -5.45 -9.75 6.86
CA THR A 56 -4.96 -9.98 8.23
C THR A 56 -3.81 -9.01 8.55
N PRO A 57 -3.84 -8.28 9.67
CA PRO A 57 -2.77 -7.36 10.07
C PRO A 57 -1.40 -8.03 10.21
N ILE A 58 -0.38 -7.45 9.57
CA ILE A 58 1.01 -7.93 9.65
C ILE A 58 1.83 -7.01 10.58
N PRO A 59 2.41 -7.54 11.68
CA PRO A 59 3.25 -6.73 12.56
C PRO A 59 4.46 -6.12 11.83
N THR A 60 4.62 -4.81 11.94
CA THR A 60 5.70 -4.05 11.25
C THR A 60 6.95 -3.84 12.09
N ALA A 61 7.01 -4.43 13.30
CA ALA A 61 8.17 -4.31 14.17
C ALA A 61 9.45 -4.81 13.48
N GLY A 62 10.48 -3.94 13.43
CA GLY A 62 11.75 -4.24 12.77
C GLY A 62 11.75 -4.07 11.24
N TRP A 63 10.65 -3.61 10.65
CA TRP A 63 10.62 -3.24 9.23
C TRP A 63 11.27 -1.88 9.01
N THR A 64 11.79 -1.67 7.80
CA THR A 64 12.13 -0.35 7.28
C THR A 64 11.25 -0.02 6.09
N ALA A 65 11.06 1.26 5.79
CA ALA A 65 10.26 1.67 4.66
C ALA A 65 10.64 3.06 4.15
N GLN A 66 10.43 3.28 2.86
CA GLN A 66 10.69 4.54 2.20
C GLN A 66 9.59 4.85 1.18
N LEU A 67 9.05 6.06 1.26
CA LEU A 67 8.11 6.60 0.29
C LEU A 67 8.82 7.62 -0.59
N VAL A 68 8.69 7.48 -1.90
CA VAL A 68 9.11 8.48 -2.88
C VAL A 68 7.86 9.04 -3.53
N THR A 69 7.61 10.34 -3.35
CA THR A 69 6.46 11.03 -3.94
C THR A 69 6.91 11.90 -5.11
N LEU A 70 6.02 12.04 -6.10
CA LEU A 70 6.15 12.94 -7.22
C LEU A 70 4.89 13.80 -7.29
N ASN A 71 5.05 15.11 -7.09
CA ASN A 71 3.96 16.08 -7.20
C ASN A 71 4.41 17.26 -8.07
N GLY A 72 3.73 17.49 -9.20
CA GLY A 72 4.07 18.57 -10.13
C GLY A 72 5.54 18.55 -10.60
N GLY A 73 6.13 17.36 -10.79
CA GLY A 73 7.54 17.20 -11.17
C GLY A 73 8.54 17.21 -10.01
N LYS A 74 8.14 17.63 -8.80
CA LYS A 74 8.99 17.61 -7.62
C LYS A 74 9.01 16.23 -6.96
N LYS A 75 10.20 15.62 -6.89
CA LYS A 75 10.42 14.37 -6.14
C LYS A 75 10.71 14.67 -4.67
N THR A 76 10.10 13.93 -3.74
CA THR A 76 10.40 13.99 -2.31
C THR A 76 10.56 12.57 -1.76
N ARG A 77 11.53 12.36 -0.87
CA ARG A 77 11.79 11.08 -0.21
C ARG A 77 11.45 11.20 1.28
N ILE A 78 10.67 10.26 1.79
CA ILE A 78 10.22 10.21 3.18
C ILE A 78 10.57 8.84 3.73
N VAL A 79 11.28 8.80 4.85
CA VAL A 79 11.53 7.56 5.60
C VAL A 79 10.33 7.27 6.48
N LEU A 80 9.84 6.04 6.43
CA LEU A 80 8.76 5.57 7.28
C LEU A 80 9.33 4.63 8.34
N LYS A 81 8.83 4.76 9.58
CA LYS A 81 9.22 3.92 10.72
C LYS A 81 8.00 3.17 11.26
N PRO A 82 8.17 1.98 11.85
CA PRO A 82 7.09 1.31 12.58
C PRO A 82 6.47 2.22 13.63
N ALA A 83 5.14 2.29 13.65
CA ALA A 83 4.38 3.19 14.51
C ALA A 83 3.36 2.47 15.42
N GLY A 84 3.51 1.14 15.57
CA GLY A 84 2.65 0.28 16.37
C GLY A 84 1.85 -0.70 15.51
N ALA A 85 1.47 -1.83 16.10
CA ALA A 85 0.73 -2.92 15.46
C ALA A 85 1.27 -3.23 14.05
N ASN A 86 0.48 -2.95 13.02
CA ASN A 86 0.76 -3.20 11.61
C ASN A 86 1.01 -1.91 10.81
N THR A 87 1.50 -0.84 11.45
CA THR A 87 1.60 0.48 10.82
C THR A 87 3.02 0.98 10.63
N LEU A 88 3.21 1.75 9.57
CA LEU A 88 4.42 2.50 9.26
C LEU A 88 4.05 3.99 9.11
N ARG A 89 4.82 4.89 9.72
CA ARG A 89 4.57 6.34 9.68
C ARG A 89 5.80 7.11 9.23
N GLY A 90 5.59 8.08 8.36
CA GLY A 90 6.59 9.05 7.92
C GLY A 90 6.10 10.47 8.17
N SER A 91 7.01 11.37 8.50
CA SER A 91 6.74 12.80 8.65
C SER A 91 7.03 13.57 7.37
N GLY A 92 6.26 14.61 7.09
CA GLY A 92 6.46 15.49 5.94
C GLY A 92 5.19 15.64 5.12
N SER A 93 5.01 16.80 4.49
CA SER A 93 3.80 17.06 3.71
C SER A 93 3.77 16.16 2.46
N VAL A 94 2.72 15.37 2.34
CA VAL A 94 2.41 14.57 1.15
C VAL A 94 1.08 15.06 0.61
N ALA A 95 1.09 15.59 -0.62
CA ALA A 95 -0.15 15.92 -1.29
C ALA A 95 -0.91 14.64 -1.63
N ALA A 96 -2.22 14.61 -1.37
CA ALA A 96 -3.07 13.49 -1.79
C ALA A 96 -3.09 13.30 -3.32
N SER A 97 -2.77 14.35 -4.08
CA SER A 97 -2.61 14.32 -5.54
C SER A 97 -1.21 13.88 -6.01
N ALA A 98 -0.32 13.46 -5.11
CA ALA A 98 1.00 12.97 -5.50
C ALA A 98 0.90 11.54 -6.04
N GLN A 99 1.69 11.23 -7.07
CA GLN A 99 2.06 9.84 -7.33
C GLN A 99 3.07 9.41 -6.26
N ALA A 100 3.05 8.15 -5.87
CA ALA A 100 4.01 7.65 -4.89
C ALA A 100 4.48 6.24 -5.20
N VAL A 101 5.72 5.94 -4.82
CA VAL A 101 6.26 4.58 -4.75
C VAL A 101 6.66 4.33 -3.31
N LEU A 102 6.04 3.33 -2.69
CA LEU A 102 6.40 2.87 -1.37
C LEU A 102 7.22 1.60 -1.51
N THR A 103 8.38 1.56 -0.89
CA THR A 103 9.19 0.36 -0.70
C THR A 103 9.20 0.00 0.78
N VAL A 104 8.91 -1.25 1.09
CA VAL A 104 8.94 -1.81 2.44
C VAL A 104 9.93 -2.97 2.47
N THR A 105 10.69 -3.06 3.56
CA THR A 105 11.65 -4.13 3.80
C THR A 105 11.29 -4.77 5.14
N PRO A 106 10.72 -5.99 5.14
CA PRO A 106 10.49 -6.75 6.36
C PRO A 106 11.80 -7.05 7.09
N LYS A 107 11.71 -7.30 8.41
CA LYS A 107 12.89 -7.63 9.24
C LYS A 107 13.72 -8.79 8.68
N ALA A 108 13.05 -9.76 8.07
CA ALA A 108 13.65 -10.86 7.32
C ALA A 108 12.89 -10.99 6.01
N GLY A 109 13.61 -10.93 4.89
CA GLY A 109 13.01 -10.96 3.55
C GLY A 109 13.71 -10.01 2.59
N GLU A 110 13.08 -9.81 1.45
CA GLU A 110 13.48 -8.89 0.39
C GLU A 110 12.62 -7.61 0.41
N ASP A 111 12.95 -6.67 -0.47
CA ASP A 111 12.19 -5.44 -0.64
C ASP A 111 10.92 -5.69 -1.46
N TYR A 112 9.80 -5.17 -0.99
CA TYR A 112 8.54 -5.15 -1.72
C TYR A 112 8.12 -3.72 -2.01
N SER A 113 7.56 -3.47 -3.20
CA SER A 113 7.18 -2.12 -3.60
C SER A 113 5.79 -2.06 -4.23
N ALA A 114 5.08 -0.97 -3.94
CA ALA A 114 3.80 -0.64 -4.55
C ALA A 114 3.82 0.79 -5.12
N ARG A 115 3.06 1.00 -6.19
CA ARG A 115 2.85 2.31 -6.80
C ARG A 115 1.45 2.80 -6.50
N PHE A 116 1.37 4.02 -5.99
CA PHE A 116 0.15 4.73 -5.69
C PHE A 116 -0.01 5.87 -6.69
N GLN A 117 -1.24 6.09 -7.10
CA GLN A 117 -1.60 7.18 -8.00
C GLN A 117 -2.76 7.93 -7.40
N PRO A 118 -2.87 9.25 -7.68
CA PRO A 118 -4.06 9.99 -7.29
C PRO A 118 -5.27 9.23 -7.77
N ALA A 119 -6.23 8.97 -6.88
CA ALA A 119 -7.50 8.42 -7.30
C ALA A 119 -8.04 9.35 -8.40
N ALA A 120 -8.30 8.80 -9.59
CA ALA A 120 -9.11 9.53 -10.56
C ALA A 120 -10.36 9.96 -9.80
N ALA A 121 -10.65 11.27 -9.78
CA ALA A 121 -11.79 11.80 -9.04
C ALA A 121 -12.98 10.89 -9.33
N LYS A 122 -13.49 10.19 -8.30
CA LYS A 122 -14.68 9.36 -8.44
C LYS A 122 -15.78 10.32 -8.89
N THR A 123 -16.04 10.40 -10.19
CA THR A 123 -17.21 11.09 -10.72
C THR A 123 -18.40 10.35 -10.12
N SER A 124 -19.03 10.95 -9.10
CA SER A 124 -20.36 10.49 -8.69
C SER A 124 -21.26 10.55 -9.94
N PRO A 125 -21.97 9.48 -10.29
CA PRO A 125 -23.11 9.61 -11.16
C PRO A 125 -24.12 10.59 -10.53
N PRO A 126 -24.87 11.36 -11.33
CA PRO A 126 -25.90 12.26 -10.84
C PRO A 126 -27.01 11.52 -10.06
#